data_AF-Q9MEA4-F1
#
_entry.id   AF-Q9MEA4-F1
#
_cell.length_a   1.000
_cell.length_b   1.000
_cell.length_c   1.000
_cell.angle_alpha   90.00
_cell.angle_beta   90.00
_cell.angle_gamma   90.00
#
_symmetry.space_group_name_H-M   'P 1'
#
loop_
_entity.id
_entity.type
_entity.pdbx_description
1 polymer ?
#
loop_
_entity_poly.entity_id
_entity_poly.type
_entity_poly.pdbx_seq_one_letter_code
_entity_poly.pdbx_strand_id
1 'polypeptide(L)'
;MKDDQRIEDVYVHIMEDLKSFIDKEDLPESFVKLFNKFIDRKLVKSIFMPIIYGKTQMSTAEDIKMALKPYFYPAFKESFLLASPCFKFWREYYTEMENLIRLIRLVGWFASTCESSVHYVTPFFCTSQNYMVKDSHIIWVYDKVNRKKRKVTLRLSSRDKRDRKKTEVSTFVNFIHQKDALIAMGVISKLYEVNEPIYTVHENFISNPLVSVHLPYIYLEVLRELGPPLRFINSFIYENLVRLAKDRGDDKEILGLEEKRFTEMVLTEDLIDQLFACILPETIKMDKEKLKVWRANISRFKTFYFGYTRFVCCEDPSSGSKDMKWNDHVIKWEKFSSRLNGQYCLHH
;
A
#
# COMPACT_ATOMS: atom_id res chain seq x y z
N MET A 1 -36.84 -5.62 13.85
CA MET A 1 -35.46 -5.75 13.35
C MET A 1 -34.78 -4.42 13.61
N LYS A 2 -33.72 -4.40 14.42
CA LYS A 2 -32.98 -3.17 14.75
C LYS A 2 -32.16 -2.71 13.54
N ASP A 3 -31.90 -1.40 13.44
CA ASP A 3 -31.11 -0.75 12.38
C ASP A 3 -29.66 -1.28 12.20
N ASP A 4 -29.17 -2.19 13.06
CA ASP A 4 -27.83 -2.80 13.06
C ASP A 4 -27.57 -3.85 11.94
N GLN A 5 -28.25 -3.78 10.80
CA GLN A 5 -28.06 -4.75 9.69
C GLN A 5 -27.80 -4.09 8.32
N ARG A 6 -27.54 -2.78 8.26
CA ARG A 6 -27.19 -2.14 6.99
C ARG A 6 -25.70 -2.33 6.69
N ILE A 7 -25.42 -2.78 5.46
CA ILE A 7 -24.07 -2.82 4.93
C ILE A 7 -23.59 -1.38 4.78
N GLU A 8 -22.54 -1.02 5.50
CA GLU A 8 -21.90 0.29 5.41
C GLU A 8 -21.15 0.46 4.10
N ASP A 9 -21.27 1.65 3.50
CA ASP A 9 -20.62 1.98 2.25
C ASP A 9 -19.55 3.04 2.47
N VAL A 10 -18.29 2.59 2.57
CA VAL A 10 -17.14 3.47 2.83
C VAL A 10 -17.05 4.64 1.83
N TYR A 11 -17.49 4.45 0.59
CA TYR A 11 -17.42 5.51 -0.43
C TYR A 11 -18.50 6.58 -0.24
N VAL A 12 -19.61 6.27 0.43
CA VAL A 12 -20.62 7.27 0.80
C VAL A 12 -20.09 8.14 1.94
N HIS A 13 -19.49 7.54 2.97
CA HIS A 13 -18.85 8.27 4.06
C HIS A 13 -17.72 9.19 3.55
N ILE A 14 -16.81 8.66 2.73
CA ILE A 14 -15.75 9.45 2.09
C ILE A 14 -16.34 10.61 1.28
N MET A 15 -17.44 10.39 0.56
CA MET A 15 -18.08 11.43 -0.24
C MET A 15 -18.60 12.58 0.64
N GLU A 16 -19.26 12.26 1.74
CA GLU A 16 -19.84 13.25 2.66
C GLU A 16 -18.73 14.07 3.35
N ASP A 17 -17.71 13.40 3.86
CA ASP A 17 -16.55 14.04 4.47
C ASP A 17 -15.80 14.93 3.46
N LEU A 18 -15.63 14.46 2.22
CA LEU A 18 -14.96 15.20 1.17
C LEU A 18 -15.74 16.46 0.74
N LYS A 19 -17.07 16.39 0.68
CA LYS A 19 -17.91 17.57 0.44
C LYS A 19 -17.72 18.60 1.54
N SER A 20 -17.83 18.17 2.80
CA SER A 20 -17.60 19.02 3.98
C SER A 20 -16.20 19.63 4.00
N PHE A 21 -15.19 18.89 3.53
CA PHE A 21 -13.83 19.38 3.39
C PHE A 21 -13.72 20.45 2.30
N ILE A 22 -14.24 20.20 1.10
CA ILE A 22 -14.14 21.13 -0.03
C ILE A 22 -14.91 22.42 0.22
N ASP A 23 -16.05 22.36 0.91
CA ASP A 23 -16.82 23.55 1.27
C ASP A 23 -16.06 24.48 2.24
N LYS A 24 -15.03 23.98 2.94
CA LYS A 24 -14.16 24.75 3.86
C LYS A 24 -12.87 25.24 3.21
N GLU A 25 -12.51 24.71 2.06
CA GLU A 25 -11.27 25.08 1.36
C GLU A 25 -11.44 26.41 0.63
N ASP A 26 -10.37 27.19 0.56
CA ASP A 26 -10.33 28.45 -0.21
C ASP A 26 -10.25 28.15 -1.72
N LEU A 27 -11.40 27.75 -2.28
CA LEU A 27 -11.56 27.36 -3.67
C LEU A 27 -12.60 28.27 -4.36
N PRO A 28 -12.48 28.50 -5.69
CA PRO A 28 -13.47 29.29 -6.41
C PRO A 28 -14.89 28.74 -6.24
N GLU A 29 -15.87 29.60 -5.97
CA GLU A 29 -17.26 29.18 -5.74
C GLU A 29 -17.84 28.37 -6.92
N SER A 30 -17.44 28.71 -8.15
CA SER A 30 -17.80 27.97 -9.36
C SER A 30 -17.26 26.53 -9.36
N PHE A 31 -16.08 26.31 -8.80
CA PHE A 31 -15.48 24.99 -8.64
C PHE A 31 -16.25 24.17 -7.61
N VAL A 32 -16.54 24.73 -6.44
CA VAL A 32 -17.30 24.04 -5.37
C VAL A 32 -18.69 23.63 -5.88
N LYS A 33 -19.40 24.53 -6.58
CA LYS A 33 -20.69 24.21 -7.22
C LYS A 33 -20.58 23.10 -8.24
N LEU A 34 -19.55 23.12 -9.09
CA LEU A 34 -19.34 22.07 -10.09
C LEU A 34 -19.02 20.73 -9.44
N PHE A 35 -18.14 20.73 -8.44
CA PHE A 35 -17.75 19.55 -7.68
C PHE A 35 -18.97 18.92 -6.99
N ASN A 36 -19.72 19.70 -6.21
CA ASN A 36 -20.89 19.23 -5.49
C ASN A 36 -22.02 18.74 -6.42
N LYS A 37 -22.07 19.24 -7.66
CA LYS A 37 -23.03 18.80 -8.68
C LYS A 37 -22.69 17.43 -9.29
N PHE A 38 -21.41 17.11 -9.47
CA PHE A 38 -20.98 15.92 -10.21
C PHE A 38 -20.33 14.84 -9.35
N ILE A 39 -20.02 15.13 -8.09
CA ILE A 39 -19.52 14.12 -7.18
C ILE A 39 -20.64 13.17 -6.75
N ASP A 40 -20.47 11.92 -7.14
CA ASP A 40 -21.29 10.80 -6.70
C ASP A 40 -20.41 9.68 -6.16
N ARG A 41 -21.06 8.65 -5.60
CA ARG A 41 -20.39 7.45 -5.08
C ARG A 41 -19.47 6.79 -6.13
N LYS A 42 -19.85 6.78 -7.41
CA LYS A 42 -19.10 6.11 -8.48
C LYS A 42 -17.80 6.85 -8.77
N LEU A 43 -17.85 8.18 -8.82
CA LEU A 43 -16.68 9.04 -8.99
C LEU A 43 -15.78 9.00 -7.76
N VAL A 44 -16.34 9.00 -6.56
CA VAL A 44 -15.55 8.84 -5.32
C VAL A 44 -14.82 7.51 -5.31
N LYS A 45 -15.51 6.41 -5.63
CA LYS A 45 -14.87 5.09 -5.76
C LYS A 45 -13.75 5.11 -6.80
N SER A 46 -13.96 5.71 -7.97
CA SER A 46 -12.94 5.75 -9.03
C SER A 46 -11.74 6.63 -8.70
N ILE A 47 -11.89 7.61 -7.80
CA ILE A 47 -10.80 8.46 -7.32
C ILE A 47 -10.05 7.80 -6.16
N PHE A 48 -10.76 7.40 -5.11
CA PHE A 48 -10.15 6.98 -3.85
C PHE A 48 -9.70 5.54 -3.83
N MET A 49 -10.39 4.63 -4.51
CA MET A 49 -9.94 3.24 -4.59
C MET A 49 -8.52 3.17 -5.19
N PRO A 50 -8.19 3.86 -6.31
CA PRO A 50 -6.82 3.91 -6.78
C PRO A 50 -5.85 4.67 -5.87
N ILE A 51 -6.28 5.74 -5.18
CA ILE A 51 -5.43 6.45 -4.21
C ILE A 51 -5.00 5.52 -3.08
N ILE A 52 -5.93 4.69 -2.57
CA ILE A 52 -5.65 3.66 -1.57
C ILE A 52 -4.56 2.73 -2.08
N TYR A 53 -4.62 2.28 -3.33
CA TYR A 53 -3.55 1.49 -3.96
C TYR A 53 -2.31 2.32 -4.37
N GLY A 54 -2.18 3.56 -3.92
CA GLY A 54 -1.02 4.41 -4.11
C GLY A 54 -0.95 5.14 -5.46
N LYS A 55 -2.04 5.26 -6.21
CA LYS A 55 -2.04 6.03 -7.47
C LYS A 55 -1.63 7.49 -7.22
N THR A 56 -0.98 8.11 -8.21
CA THR A 56 -0.48 9.50 -8.10
C THR A 56 -1.53 10.50 -8.54
N GLN A 57 -1.44 11.73 -8.05
CA GLN A 57 -2.34 12.83 -8.41
C GLN A 57 -2.44 13.05 -9.93
N MET A 58 -1.31 12.97 -10.65
CA MET A 58 -1.32 13.09 -12.11
C MET A 58 -2.15 12.00 -12.79
N SER A 59 -2.03 10.76 -12.32
CA SER A 59 -2.75 9.65 -12.93
C SER A 59 -4.23 9.67 -12.53
N THR A 60 -4.57 10.10 -11.32
CA THR A 60 -5.94 10.31 -10.88
C THR A 60 -6.61 11.45 -11.64
N ALA A 61 -5.88 12.51 -12.00
CA ALA A 61 -6.40 13.59 -12.84
C ALA A 61 -6.85 13.08 -14.22
N GLU A 62 -6.10 12.16 -14.84
CA GLU A 62 -6.52 11.55 -16.11
C GLU A 62 -7.76 10.66 -15.92
N ASP A 63 -7.88 9.92 -14.81
CA ASP A 63 -9.09 9.15 -14.50
C ASP A 63 -10.32 10.06 -14.33
N ILE A 64 -10.18 11.17 -13.59
CA ILE A 64 -11.25 12.16 -13.39
C ILE A 64 -11.68 12.72 -14.74
N LYS A 65 -10.72 13.10 -15.58
CA LYS A 65 -10.99 13.59 -16.94
C LYS A 65 -11.78 12.58 -17.76
N MET A 66 -11.39 11.30 -17.71
CA MET A 66 -12.08 10.22 -18.42
C MET A 66 -13.47 9.92 -17.85
N ALA A 67 -13.64 9.98 -16.52
CA ALA A 67 -14.91 9.78 -15.85
C ALA A 67 -15.91 10.90 -16.12
N LEU A 68 -15.43 12.14 -16.24
CA LEU A 68 -16.26 13.32 -16.50
C LEU A 68 -16.50 13.57 -18.00
N LYS A 69 -15.71 12.95 -18.89
CA LYS A 69 -15.84 13.04 -20.36
C LYS A 69 -17.27 12.87 -20.90
N PRO A 70 -18.12 11.97 -20.35
CA PRO A 70 -19.50 11.84 -20.81
C PRO A 70 -20.40 13.04 -20.50
N TYR A 71 -20.07 13.83 -19.48
CA TYR A 71 -20.87 14.98 -19.02
C TYR A 71 -20.38 16.30 -19.63
N PHE A 72 -19.06 16.45 -19.77
CA PHE A 72 -18.40 17.59 -20.43
C PHE A 72 -16.97 17.20 -20.83
N TYR A 73 -16.25 18.04 -21.57
CA TYR A 73 -14.86 17.80 -21.96
C TYR A 73 -13.90 18.61 -21.07
N PRO A 74 -13.58 18.17 -19.84
CA PRO A 74 -12.64 18.89 -19.00
C PRO A 74 -11.24 18.91 -19.62
N ALA A 75 -10.58 20.07 -19.53
CA ALA A 75 -9.15 20.13 -19.76
C ALA A 75 -8.42 19.36 -18.66
N PHE A 76 -7.26 18.76 -18.97
CA PHE A 76 -6.45 18.05 -17.96
C PHE A 76 -6.12 18.95 -16.74
N LYS A 77 -5.90 20.24 -16.98
CA LYS A 77 -5.63 21.23 -15.92
C LYS A 77 -6.80 21.32 -14.92
N GLU A 78 -8.04 21.26 -15.39
CA GLU A 78 -9.24 21.29 -14.55
C GLU A 78 -9.38 20.00 -13.76
N SER A 79 -9.12 18.85 -14.38
CA SER A 79 -9.12 17.56 -13.69
C SER A 79 -7.99 17.44 -12.65
N PHE A 80 -6.85 18.07 -12.90
CA PHE A 80 -5.76 18.16 -11.93
C PHE A 80 -6.13 19.04 -10.73
N LEU A 81 -6.83 20.16 -10.97
CA LEU A 81 -7.40 20.99 -9.91
C LEU A 81 -8.44 20.23 -9.10
N LEU A 82 -9.20 19.29 -9.69
CA LEU A 82 -10.11 18.40 -8.96
C LEU A 82 -9.37 17.33 -8.14
N ALA A 83 -8.28 16.78 -8.68
CA ALA A 83 -7.48 15.79 -7.98
C ALA A 83 -6.75 16.37 -6.76
N SER A 84 -6.33 17.64 -6.81
CA SER A 84 -5.49 18.23 -5.77
C SER A 84 -6.16 18.28 -4.38
N PRO A 85 -7.41 18.79 -4.22
CA PRO A 85 -8.14 18.74 -2.97
C PRO A 85 -8.39 17.31 -2.49
N CYS A 86 -8.66 16.35 -3.40
CA CYS A 86 -8.86 14.94 -3.01
C CYS A 86 -7.60 14.34 -2.36
N PHE A 87 -6.41 14.63 -2.90
CA PHE A 87 -5.15 14.20 -2.29
C PHE A 87 -4.82 14.96 -1.01
N LYS A 88 -5.21 16.23 -0.90
CA LYS A 88 -5.07 17.00 0.34
C LYS A 88 -5.96 16.41 1.43
N PHE A 89 -7.25 16.23 1.15
CA PHE A 89 -8.22 15.54 2.00
C PHE A 89 -7.69 14.19 2.47
N TRP A 90 -7.22 13.33 1.55
CA TRP A 90 -6.70 12.01 1.90
C TRP A 90 -5.56 12.08 2.92
N ARG A 91 -4.61 12.99 2.70
CA ARG A 91 -3.44 13.15 3.60
C ARG A 91 -3.82 13.66 4.98
N GLU A 92 -4.88 14.46 5.10
CA GLU A 92 -5.28 15.08 6.36
C GLU A 92 -6.22 14.17 7.15
N TYR A 93 -7.22 13.58 6.49
CA TYR A 93 -8.26 12.75 7.12
C TYR A 93 -7.84 11.29 7.32
N TYR A 94 -6.92 10.78 6.51
CA TYR A 94 -6.42 9.40 6.59
C TYR A 94 -4.89 9.40 6.74
N THR A 95 -4.40 10.22 7.68
CA THR A 95 -2.97 10.45 7.90
C THR A 95 -2.22 9.14 8.21
N GLU A 96 -2.82 8.24 8.98
CA GLU A 96 -2.30 6.92 9.31
C GLU A 96 -2.12 6.02 8.09
N MET A 97 -3.06 6.07 7.14
CA MET A 97 -2.96 5.34 5.88
C MET A 97 -1.89 5.94 4.97
N GLU A 98 -1.79 7.27 4.91
CA GLU A 98 -0.70 7.93 4.18
C GLU A 98 0.66 7.57 4.77
N ASN A 99 0.81 7.56 6.10
CA ASN A 99 2.03 7.12 6.78
C ASN A 99 2.42 5.69 6.37
N LEU A 100 1.46 4.76 6.39
CA LEU A 100 1.67 3.38 5.97
C LEU A 100 2.11 3.29 4.50
N ILE A 101 1.39 3.94 3.59
CA ILE A 101 1.71 3.96 2.15
C ILE A 101 3.12 4.47 1.93
N ARG A 102 3.49 5.59 2.57
CA ARG A 102 4.81 6.21 2.42
C ARG A 102 5.92 5.35 3.01
N LEU A 103 5.69 4.75 4.17
CA LEU A 103 6.64 3.83 4.81
C LEU A 103 7.00 2.66 3.90
N ILE A 104 5.98 1.94 3.41
CA ILE A 104 6.17 0.76 2.56
C ILE A 104 6.88 1.14 1.24
N ARG A 105 6.55 2.30 0.66
CA ARG A 105 7.26 2.83 -0.52
C ARG A 105 8.73 3.13 -0.25
N LEU A 106 9.06 3.68 0.92
CA LEU A 106 10.44 3.95 1.30
C LEU A 106 11.26 2.67 1.43
N VAL A 107 10.69 1.58 1.98
CA VAL A 107 11.36 0.27 1.99
C VAL A 107 11.75 -0.14 0.57
N GLY A 108 10.83 -0.03 -0.39
CA GLY A 108 11.12 -0.30 -1.80
C GLY A 108 12.17 0.63 -2.41
N TRP A 109 12.15 1.92 -2.04
CA TRP A 109 13.17 2.89 -2.46
C TRP A 109 14.56 2.49 -1.96
N PHE A 110 14.69 2.17 -0.67
CA PHE A 110 15.96 1.77 -0.06
C PHE A 110 16.49 0.46 -0.67
N ALA A 111 15.66 -0.58 -0.76
CA ALA A 111 16.03 -1.84 -1.38
C ALA A 111 16.54 -1.66 -2.83
N SER A 112 15.80 -0.89 -3.65
CA SER A 112 16.19 -0.63 -5.05
C SER A 112 17.43 0.24 -5.20
N THR A 113 17.68 1.15 -4.25
CA THR A 113 18.86 2.00 -4.20
C THR A 113 20.10 1.18 -3.85
N CYS A 114 19.93 0.17 -3.00
CA CYS A 114 20.91 -0.86 -2.68
C CYS A 114 21.04 -1.97 -3.73
N GLU A 115 20.46 -1.77 -4.92
CA GLU A 115 20.49 -2.71 -6.06
C GLU A 115 19.88 -4.09 -5.76
N SER A 116 18.95 -4.14 -4.81
CA SER A 116 18.18 -5.34 -4.47
C SER A 116 16.77 -5.31 -5.07
N SER A 117 16.20 -6.51 -5.28
CA SER A 117 14.77 -6.68 -5.55
C SER A 117 13.98 -6.59 -4.24
N VAL A 118 12.71 -6.24 -4.34
CA VAL A 118 11.82 -6.21 -3.17
C VAL A 118 11.13 -7.57 -3.04
N HIS A 119 11.22 -8.20 -1.87
CA HIS A 119 10.63 -9.49 -1.58
C HIS A 119 9.40 -9.36 -0.68
N TYR A 120 8.36 -10.14 -1.00
CA TYR A 120 7.14 -10.27 -0.21
C TYR A 120 6.97 -11.72 0.19
N VAL A 121 7.22 -12.01 1.47
CA VAL A 121 7.18 -13.38 1.99
C VAL A 121 5.85 -13.61 2.73
N THR A 122 5.26 -14.78 2.49
CA THR A 122 4.13 -15.34 3.25
C THR A 122 4.44 -16.80 3.61
N PRO A 123 3.67 -17.44 4.50
CA PRO A 123 3.77 -18.88 4.72
C PRO A 123 3.51 -19.73 3.45
N PHE A 124 2.73 -19.23 2.50
CA PHE A 124 2.32 -19.99 1.30
C PHE A 124 3.24 -19.79 0.09
N PHE A 125 3.79 -18.59 -0.07
CA PHE A 125 4.58 -18.21 -1.24
C PHE A 125 5.49 -17.00 -0.97
N CYS A 126 6.51 -16.86 -1.82
CA CYS A 126 7.38 -15.68 -1.88
C CYS A 126 7.28 -15.06 -3.28
N THR A 127 7.09 -13.74 -3.36
CA THR A 127 7.12 -13.00 -4.62
C THR A 127 8.26 -11.98 -4.62
N SER A 128 8.88 -11.78 -5.78
CA SER A 128 9.98 -10.84 -5.97
C SER A 128 9.60 -9.77 -7.00
N GLN A 129 9.65 -8.51 -6.59
CA GLN A 129 9.47 -7.35 -7.44
C GLN A 129 10.84 -6.90 -7.96
N ASN A 130 11.13 -7.26 -9.21
CA ASN A 130 12.40 -7.02 -9.88
C ASN A 130 12.22 -6.15 -11.15
N TYR A 131 11.81 -4.89 -10.99
CA TYR A 131 11.62 -4.01 -12.15
C TYR A 131 12.95 -3.49 -12.69
N MET A 132 13.20 -3.77 -13.96
CA MET A 132 14.35 -3.28 -14.73
C MET A 132 13.93 -2.15 -15.67
N VAL A 133 14.83 -1.19 -15.90
CA VAL A 133 14.64 -0.16 -16.93
C VAL A 133 14.47 -0.85 -18.28
N LYS A 134 13.55 -0.36 -19.11
CA LYS A 134 13.30 -0.92 -20.43
C LYS A 134 13.87 -0.02 -21.52
N ASP A 135 14.76 -0.57 -22.33
CA ASP A 135 15.35 0.08 -23.49
C ASP A 135 14.49 -0.16 -24.73
N SER A 136 14.34 0.88 -25.55
CA SER A 136 13.54 0.82 -26.76
C SER A 136 14.41 0.49 -27.97
N HIS A 137 14.12 -0.64 -28.61
CA HIS A 137 14.77 -1.10 -29.81
C HIS A 137 13.80 -1.02 -30.99
N ILE A 138 14.22 -0.35 -32.05
CA ILE A 138 13.43 -0.21 -33.27
C ILE A 138 13.84 -1.30 -34.23
N ILE A 139 12.87 -2.09 -34.69
CA ILE A 139 13.05 -3.02 -35.80
C ILE A 139 12.10 -2.65 -36.95
N TRP A 140 12.53 -2.98 -38.16
CA TRP A 140 11.71 -2.84 -39.36
C TRP A 140 11.19 -4.20 -39.77
N VAL A 141 9.87 -4.37 -39.78
CA VAL A 141 9.21 -5.61 -40.19
C VAL A 141 8.48 -5.34 -41.49
N TYR A 142 8.67 -6.22 -42.48
CA TYR A 142 7.86 -6.16 -43.69
C TYR A 142 6.51 -6.83 -43.43
N ASP A 143 5.45 -6.03 -43.41
CA ASP A 143 4.08 -6.51 -43.36
C ASP A 143 3.70 -7.03 -44.75
N LYS A 144 3.75 -8.36 -44.92
CA LYS A 144 3.42 -9.03 -46.18
C LYS A 144 1.97 -8.81 -46.60
N VAL A 145 1.04 -8.68 -45.65
CA VAL A 145 -0.40 -8.50 -45.92
C VAL A 145 -0.65 -7.14 -46.56
N ASN A 146 -0.07 -6.09 -45.97
CA ASN A 146 -0.23 -4.72 -46.46
C ASN A 146 0.89 -4.29 -47.43
N ARG A 147 1.82 -5.19 -47.75
CA ARG A 147 3.01 -4.98 -48.59
C ARG A 147 3.84 -3.75 -48.22
N LYS A 148 3.94 -3.43 -46.92
CA LYS A 148 4.61 -2.21 -46.42
C LYS A 148 5.63 -2.52 -45.33
N LYS A 149 6.73 -1.77 -45.29
CA LYS A 149 7.65 -1.78 -44.15
C LYS A 149 7.01 -1.04 -42.98
N ARG A 150 6.89 -1.70 -41.83
CA ARG A 150 6.42 -1.11 -40.57
C ARG A 150 7.57 -0.99 -39.60
N LYS A 151 7.60 0.13 -38.89
CA LYS A 151 8.49 0.37 -37.77
C LYS A 151 7.82 -0.20 -36.51
N VAL A 152 8.48 -1.12 -35.83
CA VAL A 152 8.01 -1.68 -34.56
C VAL A 152 9.02 -1.32 -33.47
N THR A 153 8.53 -0.79 -32.35
CA THR A 153 9.35 -0.52 -31.17
C THR A 153 9.19 -1.66 -30.17
N LEU A 154 10.24 -2.43 -29.96
CA LEU A 154 10.35 -3.45 -28.92
C LEU A 154 10.92 -2.81 -27.65
N ARG A 155 10.37 -3.15 -26.49
CA ARG A 155 10.88 -2.72 -25.18
C ARG A 155 11.54 -3.90 -24.48
N LEU A 156 12.87 -3.90 -24.42
CA LEU A 156 13.67 -4.96 -23.80
C LEU A 156 14.15 -4.50 -22.42
N SER A 157 14.13 -5.39 -21.43
CA SER A 157 14.68 -5.07 -20.11
C SER A 157 16.20 -4.92 -20.20
N SER A 158 16.72 -3.84 -19.62
CA SER A 158 18.14 -3.68 -19.35
C SER A 158 18.62 -4.78 -18.41
N ARG A 159 19.88 -5.18 -18.57
CA ARG A 159 20.49 -6.23 -17.74
C ARG A 159 20.93 -5.71 -16.37
N ASP A 160 21.38 -4.46 -16.31
CA ASP A 160 22.14 -3.98 -15.16
C ASP A 160 21.48 -2.80 -14.43
N LYS A 161 20.34 -2.29 -14.93
CA LYS A 161 19.72 -1.07 -14.40
C LYS A 161 18.31 -1.31 -13.87
N ARG A 162 18.16 -1.23 -12.55
CA ARG A 162 16.85 -1.27 -11.88
C ARG A 162 16.05 0.00 -12.13
N ASP A 163 14.76 -0.17 -12.35
CA ASP A 163 13.80 0.94 -12.38
C ASP A 163 13.39 1.29 -10.94
N ARG A 164 14.19 2.16 -10.31
CA ARG A 164 13.99 2.60 -8.93
C ARG A 164 12.64 3.30 -8.75
N LYS A 165 12.21 4.12 -9.73
CA LYS A 165 10.96 4.86 -9.60
C LYS A 165 9.75 3.94 -9.66
N LYS A 166 9.72 3.01 -10.62
CA LYS A 166 8.66 2.02 -10.70
C LYS A 166 8.65 1.11 -9.47
N THR A 167 9.82 0.74 -8.97
CA THR A 167 9.98 -0.05 -7.75
C THR A 167 9.35 0.68 -6.56
N GLU A 168 9.77 1.91 -6.26
CA GLU A 168 9.19 2.74 -5.20
C GLU A 168 7.67 2.86 -5.33
N VAL A 169 7.16 3.29 -6.50
CA VAL A 169 5.73 3.59 -6.70
C VAL A 169 4.86 2.34 -6.54
N SER A 170 5.31 1.18 -7.03
CA SER A 170 4.53 -0.06 -7.06
C SER A 170 4.67 -0.89 -5.79
N THR A 171 5.61 -0.56 -4.90
CA THR A 171 5.91 -1.40 -3.73
C THR A 171 4.70 -1.58 -2.82
N PHE A 172 3.92 -0.51 -2.60
CA PHE A 172 2.74 -0.55 -1.74
C PHE A 172 1.59 -1.37 -2.34
N VAL A 173 1.26 -1.18 -3.63
CA VAL A 173 0.17 -1.95 -4.26
C VAL A 173 0.49 -3.44 -4.29
N ASN A 174 1.74 -3.81 -4.57
CA ASN A 174 2.17 -5.20 -4.53
C ASN A 174 2.20 -5.77 -3.10
N PHE A 175 2.48 -4.93 -2.09
CA PHE A 175 2.35 -5.31 -0.68
C PHE A 175 0.91 -5.68 -0.33
N ILE A 176 -0.07 -4.84 -0.69
CA ILE A 176 -1.48 -5.09 -0.39
C ILE A 176 -2.01 -6.29 -1.17
N HIS A 177 -1.73 -6.40 -2.47
CA HIS A 177 -2.14 -7.57 -3.24
C HIS A 177 -1.56 -8.88 -2.71
N GLN A 178 -0.36 -8.85 -2.12
CA GLN A 178 0.19 -10.02 -1.44
C GLN A 178 -0.60 -10.38 -0.17
N LYS A 179 -1.13 -9.40 0.57
CA LYS A 179 -2.02 -9.64 1.71
C LYS A 179 -3.40 -10.15 1.28
N ASP A 180 -3.96 -9.60 0.21
CA ASP A 180 -5.22 -10.09 -0.37
C ASP A 180 -5.08 -11.58 -0.77
N ALA A 181 -3.97 -11.92 -1.44
CA ALA A 181 -3.67 -13.30 -1.80
C ALA A 181 -3.40 -14.20 -0.57
N LEU A 182 -2.74 -13.69 0.47
CA LEU A 182 -2.55 -14.42 1.73
C LEU A 182 -3.89 -14.77 2.39
N ILE A 183 -4.82 -13.81 2.47
CA ILE A 183 -6.17 -14.04 3.00
C ILE A 183 -6.90 -15.07 2.15
N ALA A 184 -6.86 -14.93 0.83
CA ALA A 184 -7.51 -15.88 -0.07
C ALA A 184 -6.97 -17.31 0.08
N MET A 185 -5.65 -17.46 0.17
CA MET A 185 -5.02 -18.76 0.40
C MET A 185 -5.37 -19.32 1.78
N GLY A 186 -5.48 -18.49 2.81
CA GLY A 186 -5.95 -18.92 4.13
C GLY A 186 -7.38 -19.48 4.11
N VAL A 187 -8.31 -18.81 3.43
CA VAL A 187 -9.69 -19.30 3.27
C VAL A 187 -9.72 -20.61 2.50
N ILE A 188 -8.95 -20.71 1.41
CA ILE A 188 -8.84 -21.94 0.62
C ILE A 188 -8.28 -23.08 1.47
N SER A 189 -7.24 -22.83 2.28
CA SER A 189 -6.64 -23.83 3.16
C SER A 189 -7.66 -24.41 4.14
N LYS A 190 -8.44 -23.55 4.81
CA LYS A 190 -9.47 -23.97 5.77
C LYS A 190 -10.57 -24.82 5.12
N LEU A 191 -11.00 -24.49 3.91
CA LEU A 191 -12.00 -25.28 3.16
C LEU A 191 -11.43 -26.59 2.62
N TYR A 192 -10.16 -26.57 2.22
CA TYR A 192 -9.44 -27.77 1.78
C TYR A 192 -9.30 -28.80 2.89
N GLU A 193 -9.04 -28.37 4.13
CA GLU A 193 -8.96 -29.24 5.32
C GLU A 193 -10.26 -30.02 5.59
N VAL A 194 -11.42 -29.46 5.23
CA VAL A 194 -12.73 -30.11 5.37
C VAL A 194 -13.25 -30.70 4.06
N ASN A 195 -12.42 -30.73 3.01
CA ASN A 195 -12.74 -31.26 1.68
C ASN A 195 -13.98 -30.62 1.02
N GLU A 196 -14.16 -29.31 1.20
CA GLU A 196 -15.25 -28.54 0.60
C GLU A 196 -14.79 -27.81 -0.67
N PRO A 197 -15.64 -27.68 -1.70
CA PRO A 197 -15.28 -27.03 -2.95
C PRO A 197 -15.19 -25.52 -2.76
N ILE A 198 -14.20 -24.91 -3.39
CA ILE A 198 -14.02 -23.45 -3.38
C ILE A 198 -13.55 -22.98 -4.76
N TYR A 199 -14.16 -21.89 -5.21
CA TYR A 199 -13.71 -21.10 -6.36
C TYR A 199 -13.49 -19.66 -5.90
N THR A 200 -12.44 -19.02 -6.39
CA THR A 200 -12.14 -17.63 -6.05
C THR A 200 -11.89 -16.77 -7.28
N VAL A 201 -12.37 -15.53 -7.23
CA VAL A 201 -11.96 -14.45 -8.12
C VAL A 201 -11.42 -13.32 -7.25
N HIS A 202 -10.11 -13.36 -6.99
CA HIS A 202 -9.41 -12.48 -6.05
C HIS A 202 -10.00 -12.56 -4.63
N GLU A 203 -10.76 -11.53 -4.25
CA GLU A 203 -11.39 -11.37 -2.93
C GLU A 203 -12.82 -11.94 -2.87
N ASN A 204 -13.34 -12.49 -3.98
CA ASN A 204 -14.66 -13.11 -4.03
C ASN A 204 -14.56 -14.63 -3.88
N PHE A 205 -15.13 -15.16 -2.80
CA PHE A 205 -15.16 -16.59 -2.49
C PHE A 205 -16.51 -17.19 -2.85
N ILE A 206 -16.50 -18.27 -3.63
CA ILE A 206 -17.71 -18.91 -4.17
C ILE A 206 -17.62 -20.39 -3.85
N SER A 207 -18.64 -20.92 -3.16
CA SER A 207 -18.75 -22.34 -2.84
C SER A 207 -20.18 -22.83 -3.11
N ASN A 208 -20.48 -24.07 -2.72
CA ASN A 208 -21.84 -24.58 -2.76
C ASN A 208 -22.76 -23.83 -1.76
N PRO A 209 -24.09 -23.87 -1.92
CA PRO A 209 -25.00 -23.13 -1.05
C PRO A 209 -24.91 -23.50 0.44
N LEU A 210 -24.55 -24.76 0.76
CA LEU A 210 -24.44 -25.23 2.15
C LEU A 210 -23.21 -24.64 2.85
N VAL A 211 -22.08 -24.52 2.16
CA VAL A 211 -20.84 -23.94 2.68
C VAL A 211 -20.86 -22.42 2.64
N SER A 212 -21.57 -21.83 1.67
CA SER A 212 -21.59 -20.38 1.46
C SER A 212 -22.09 -19.59 2.68
N VAL A 213 -22.96 -20.18 3.51
CA VAL A 213 -23.40 -19.55 4.78
C VAL A 213 -22.30 -19.48 5.84
N HIS A 214 -21.26 -20.32 5.71
CA HIS A 214 -20.12 -20.39 6.62
C HIS A 214 -18.91 -19.60 6.13
N LEU A 215 -18.82 -19.28 4.82
CA LEU A 215 -17.71 -18.52 4.24
C LEU A 215 -17.37 -17.21 4.97
N PRO A 216 -18.35 -16.37 5.39
CA PRO A 216 -18.04 -15.16 6.14
C PRO A 216 -17.28 -15.46 7.44
N TYR A 217 -17.67 -16.51 8.16
CA TYR A 217 -17.04 -16.88 9.43
C TYR A 217 -15.61 -17.40 9.22
N ILE A 218 -15.40 -18.21 8.17
CA ILE A 218 -14.07 -18.68 7.79
C ILE A 218 -13.18 -17.51 7.40
N TYR A 219 -13.70 -16.58 6.61
CA TYR A 219 -12.97 -15.35 6.22
C TYR A 219 -12.56 -14.53 7.44
N LEU A 220 -13.47 -14.32 8.40
CA LEU A 220 -13.18 -13.60 9.63
C LEU A 220 -12.20 -14.35 10.54
N GLU A 221 -12.27 -15.68 10.61
CA GLU A 221 -11.29 -16.50 11.30
C GLU A 221 -9.89 -16.29 10.72
N VAL A 222 -9.74 -16.39 9.39
CA VAL A 222 -8.46 -16.14 8.70
C VAL A 222 -7.95 -14.73 8.99
N LEU A 223 -8.81 -13.70 8.95
CA LEU A 223 -8.41 -12.33 9.30
C LEU A 223 -7.91 -12.19 10.74
N ARG A 224 -8.55 -12.88 11.69
CA ARG A 224 -8.12 -12.87 13.11
C ARG A 224 -6.78 -13.57 13.29
N GLU A 225 -6.55 -14.67 12.56
CA GLU A 225 -5.31 -15.45 12.58
C GLU A 225 -4.11 -14.73 11.96
N LEU A 226 -4.33 -13.75 11.07
CA LEU A 226 -3.24 -12.92 10.51
C LEU A 226 -2.40 -12.22 11.61
N GLY A 227 -3.02 -11.88 12.74
CA GLY A 227 -2.36 -11.22 13.85
C GLY A 227 -2.11 -9.72 13.63
N PRO A 228 -1.37 -9.08 14.56
CA PRO A 228 -1.23 -7.62 14.60
C PRO A 228 -0.53 -7.05 13.35
N PRO A 229 -1.10 -6.03 12.68
CA PRO A 229 -0.59 -5.50 11.41
C PRO A 229 0.87 -5.03 11.41
N LEU A 230 1.38 -4.50 12.53
CA LEU A 230 2.76 -4.04 12.64
C LEU A 230 3.77 -5.20 12.43
N ARG A 231 3.38 -6.46 12.73
CA ARG A 231 4.19 -7.64 12.42
C ARG A 231 4.52 -7.74 10.94
N PHE A 232 3.53 -7.51 10.06
CA PHE A 232 3.72 -7.58 8.62
C PHE A 232 4.65 -6.49 8.11
N ILE A 233 4.56 -5.29 8.69
CA ILE A 233 5.42 -4.16 8.33
C ILE A 233 6.86 -4.44 8.75
N ASN A 234 7.07 -4.89 9.99
CA ASN A 234 8.39 -5.22 10.50
C ASN A 234 9.00 -6.42 9.76
N SER A 235 8.20 -7.44 9.43
CA SER A 235 8.65 -8.56 8.58
C SER A 235 9.06 -8.09 7.19
N PHE A 236 8.30 -7.17 6.60
CA PHE A 236 8.65 -6.60 5.30
C PHE A 236 9.94 -5.76 5.35
N ILE A 237 10.15 -4.99 6.42
CA ILE A 237 11.41 -4.26 6.69
C ILE A 237 12.57 -5.26 6.87
N TYR A 238 12.37 -6.30 7.66
CA TYR A 238 13.36 -7.32 7.93
C TYR A 238 13.83 -7.99 6.62
N GLU A 239 12.89 -8.48 5.83
CA GLU A 239 13.14 -9.19 4.58
C GLU A 239 13.88 -8.33 3.54
N ASN A 240 13.62 -7.03 3.50
CA ASN A 240 14.14 -6.17 2.44
C ASN A 240 15.36 -5.33 2.84
N LEU A 241 15.53 -5.04 4.13
CA LEU A 241 16.59 -4.16 4.62
C LEU A 241 17.54 -4.89 5.59
N VAL A 242 17.01 -5.63 6.57
CA VAL A 242 17.86 -6.35 7.53
C VAL A 242 18.56 -7.52 6.85
N ARG A 243 17.83 -8.31 6.05
CA ARG A 243 18.40 -9.43 5.28
C ARG A 243 19.48 -8.95 4.33
N LEU A 244 19.30 -7.78 3.73
CA LEU A 244 20.31 -7.15 2.88
C LEU A 244 21.59 -6.77 3.64
N ALA A 245 21.49 -6.33 4.90
CA ALA A 245 22.67 -6.10 5.75
C ALA A 245 23.38 -7.42 6.09
N LYS A 246 22.61 -8.46 6.42
CA LYS A 246 23.13 -9.81 6.74
C LYS A 246 23.84 -10.45 5.55
N ASP A 247 23.24 -10.39 4.37
CA ASP A 247 23.80 -10.99 3.14
C ASP A 247 25.13 -10.36 2.73
N ARG A 248 25.38 -9.11 3.13
CA ARG A 248 26.65 -8.40 2.88
C ARG A 248 27.72 -8.67 3.94
N GLY A 249 27.38 -9.34 5.04
CA GLY A 249 28.26 -9.49 6.21
C GLY A 249 28.54 -8.16 6.92
N ASP A 250 27.68 -7.15 6.70
CA ASP A 250 27.74 -5.85 7.36
C ASP A 250 27.10 -5.90 8.77
N ASP A 251 26.66 -7.09 9.21
CA ASP A 251 26.02 -7.38 10.48
C ASP A 251 27.04 -7.71 11.59
N LYS A 252 28.05 -6.86 11.78
CA LYS A 252 28.92 -6.98 12.95
C LYS A 252 28.15 -6.50 14.18
N GLU A 253 27.56 -7.44 14.91
CA GLU A 253 26.94 -7.32 16.25
C GLU A 253 25.66 -6.45 16.39
N ILE A 254 25.36 -5.56 15.44
CA ILE A 254 24.36 -4.50 15.62
C ILE A 254 22.89 -4.94 15.36
N LEU A 255 22.66 -5.87 14.43
CA LEU A 255 21.31 -6.33 14.03
C LEU A 255 21.01 -7.78 14.46
N GLY A 256 21.79 -8.34 15.40
CA GLY A 256 21.74 -9.74 15.86
C GLY A 256 20.41 -10.22 16.48
N LEU A 257 19.33 -9.48 16.26
CA LEU A 257 17.98 -9.91 16.54
C LEU A 257 17.57 -11.03 15.57
N GLU A 258 17.14 -12.14 16.16
CA GLU A 258 16.37 -13.15 15.45
C GLU A 258 15.15 -12.50 14.79
N GLU A 259 14.79 -12.99 13.60
CA GLU A 259 13.65 -12.47 12.82
C GLU A 259 12.40 -12.30 13.68
N LYS A 260 12.06 -13.32 14.47
CA LYS A 260 10.89 -13.33 15.34
C LYS A 260 10.88 -12.11 16.27
N ARG A 261 11.99 -11.83 16.95
CA ARG A 261 12.13 -10.68 17.86
C ARG A 261 12.01 -9.35 17.12
N PHE A 262 12.59 -9.24 15.93
CA PHE A 262 12.49 -8.02 15.12
C PHE A 262 11.05 -7.75 14.66
N THR A 263 10.30 -8.81 14.32
CA THR A 263 8.91 -8.65 13.86
C THR A 263 7.94 -8.25 14.98
N GLU A 264 8.28 -8.55 16.24
CA GLU A 264 7.44 -8.37 17.43
C GLU A 264 7.95 -7.24 18.35
N MET A 265 8.41 -6.14 17.76
CA MET A 265 8.85 -4.96 18.52
C MET A 265 8.43 -3.65 17.85
N VAL A 266 8.48 -2.56 18.62
CA VAL A 266 8.48 -1.21 18.06
C VAL A 266 9.95 -0.81 17.85
N LEU A 267 10.33 -0.48 16.62
CA LEU A 267 11.71 -0.10 16.31
C LEU A 267 12.07 1.22 16.99
N THR A 268 13.27 1.31 17.56
CA THR A 268 13.79 2.56 18.12
C THR A 268 14.46 3.40 17.04
N GLU A 269 14.59 4.71 17.29
CA GLU A 269 15.33 5.59 16.38
C GLU A 269 16.77 5.14 16.14
N ASP A 270 17.43 4.71 17.20
CA ASP A 270 18.81 4.23 17.18
C ASP A 270 18.95 2.95 16.33
N LEU A 271 18.05 1.99 16.49
CA LEU A 271 18.02 0.77 15.67
C LEU A 271 17.78 1.08 14.18
N ILE A 272 16.92 2.05 13.89
CA ILE A 272 16.68 2.52 12.53
C ILE A 272 17.94 3.18 11.95
N ASP A 273 18.60 4.06 12.69
CA ASP A 273 19.82 4.73 12.23
C ASP A 273 20.96 3.74 11.98
N GLN A 274 21.13 2.78 12.89
CA GLN A 274 22.07 1.68 12.77
C GLN A 274 21.83 0.83 11.53
N LEU A 275 20.58 0.39 11.30
CA LEU A 275 20.20 -0.36 10.11
C LEU A 275 20.58 0.38 8.82
N PHE A 276 20.23 1.67 8.73
CA PHE A 276 20.51 2.46 7.55
C PHE A 276 21.98 2.83 7.38
N ALA A 277 22.77 2.85 8.47
CA ALA A 277 24.21 2.99 8.40
C ALA A 277 24.87 1.73 7.82
N CYS A 278 24.41 0.54 8.22
CA CYS A 278 24.90 -0.75 7.71
C CYS A 278 24.65 -0.90 6.20
N ILE A 279 23.44 -0.62 5.72
CA ILE A 279 23.10 -0.87 4.30
C ILE A 279 23.55 0.22 3.33
N LEU A 280 24.10 1.34 3.84
CA LEU A 280 24.47 2.51 3.05
C LEU A 280 25.52 2.15 1.98
N PRO A 281 25.19 2.24 0.68
CA PRO A 281 26.13 1.91 -0.39
C PRO A 281 27.35 2.86 -0.41
N GLU A 282 28.54 2.32 -0.66
CA GLU A 282 29.78 3.12 -0.81
C GLU A 282 29.67 4.21 -1.88
N THR A 283 29.00 3.90 -3.00
CA THR A 283 28.74 4.85 -4.09
C THR A 283 27.91 6.07 -3.66
N ILE A 284 27.11 5.94 -2.59
CA ILE A 284 26.37 7.05 -1.98
C ILE A 284 27.21 7.76 -0.93
N LYS A 285 28.05 7.06 -0.16
CA LYS A 285 28.95 7.67 0.84
C LYS A 285 29.88 8.72 0.21
N MET A 286 30.35 8.45 -1.02
CA MET A 286 31.27 9.33 -1.75
C MET A 286 30.59 10.55 -2.41
N ASP A 287 29.26 10.58 -2.49
CA ASP A 287 28.49 11.62 -3.20
C ASP A 287 27.64 12.43 -2.21
N LYS A 288 28.04 13.68 -1.94
CA LYS A 288 27.40 14.54 -0.94
C LYS A 288 25.90 14.76 -1.19
N GLU A 289 25.48 14.91 -2.44
CA GLU A 289 24.08 15.15 -2.78
C GLU A 289 23.26 13.87 -2.61
N LYS A 290 23.78 12.72 -3.05
CA LYS A 290 23.11 11.43 -2.80
C LYS A 290 23.03 11.12 -1.31
N LEU A 291 24.08 11.42 -0.54
CA LEU A 291 24.10 11.22 0.90
C LEU A 291 23.06 12.12 1.62
N LYS A 292 22.88 13.36 1.14
CA LYS A 292 21.83 14.26 1.65
C LYS A 292 20.44 13.69 1.39
N VAL A 293 20.18 13.18 0.19
CA VAL A 293 18.90 12.53 -0.16
C VAL A 293 18.68 11.26 0.69
N TRP A 294 19.71 10.45 0.89
CA TRP A 294 19.67 9.26 1.75
C TRP A 294 19.25 9.62 3.18
N ARG A 295 19.93 10.58 3.81
CA ARG A 295 19.62 11.04 5.17
C ARG A 295 18.22 11.64 5.27
N ALA A 296 17.79 12.42 4.28
CA ALA A 296 16.43 12.95 4.23
C ALA A 296 15.38 11.82 4.17
N ASN A 297 15.64 10.75 3.44
CA ASN A 297 14.74 9.59 3.38
C ASN A 297 14.76 8.75 4.66
N ILE A 298 15.87 8.68 5.41
CA ILE A 298 15.88 8.08 6.76
C ILE A 298 14.96 8.87 7.70
N SER A 299 15.10 10.21 7.71
CA SER A 299 14.25 11.07 8.53
C SER A 299 12.76 10.88 8.19
N ARG A 300 12.43 10.81 6.89
CA ARG A 300 11.06 10.49 6.45
C ARG A 300 10.61 9.11 6.88
N PHE A 301 11.47 8.11 6.78
CA PHE A 301 11.18 6.73 7.21
C PHE A 301 10.80 6.72 8.69
N LYS A 302 11.59 7.37 9.55
CA LYS A 302 11.29 7.53 10.98
C LYS A 302 9.94 8.20 11.18
N THR A 303 9.69 9.35 10.52
CA THR A 303 8.42 10.07 10.63
C THR A 303 7.21 9.18 10.30
N PHE A 304 7.27 8.45 9.19
CA PHE A 304 6.16 7.60 8.76
C PHE A 304 6.01 6.34 9.62
N TYR A 305 7.12 5.72 10.02
CA TYR A 305 7.10 4.58 10.94
C TYR A 305 6.49 4.98 12.28
N PHE A 306 7.02 6.01 12.94
CA PHE A 306 6.51 6.46 14.24
C PHE A 306 5.12 7.07 14.16
N GLY A 307 4.76 7.71 13.04
CA GLY A 307 3.41 8.17 12.78
C GLY A 307 2.40 7.02 12.74
N TYR A 308 2.75 5.92 12.07
CA TYR A 308 1.91 4.72 12.03
C TYR A 308 1.89 3.98 13.38
N THR A 309 3.06 3.74 14.01
CA THR A 309 3.13 3.01 15.28
C THR A 309 2.42 3.75 16.40
N ARG A 310 2.46 5.09 16.43
CA ARG A 310 1.67 5.87 17.40
C ARG A 310 0.18 5.58 17.26
N PHE A 311 -0.33 5.48 16.04
CA PHE A 311 -1.73 5.17 15.79
C PHE A 311 -2.10 3.76 16.26
N VAL A 312 -1.25 2.76 16.00
CA VAL A 312 -1.60 1.35 16.29
C VAL A 312 -1.15 0.85 17.66
N CYS A 313 -0.23 1.55 18.34
CA CYS A 313 0.28 1.17 19.67
C CYS A 313 -0.20 2.10 20.79
N CYS A 314 -0.67 3.33 20.53
CA CYS A 314 -1.18 4.20 21.59
C CYS A 314 -2.71 4.12 21.71
N GLU A 315 -3.21 4.29 22.93
CA GLU A 315 -4.64 4.44 23.21
C GLU A 315 -5.19 5.74 22.62
N ASP A 316 -4.50 6.86 22.86
CA ASP A 316 -4.78 8.16 22.25
C ASP A 316 -3.58 8.62 21.40
N PRO A 317 -3.66 8.53 20.07
CA PRO A 317 -2.61 9.00 19.17
C PRO A 317 -2.35 10.51 19.24
N SER A 318 -3.31 11.29 19.76
CA SER A 318 -3.23 12.76 19.87
C SER A 318 -2.57 13.23 21.18
N SER A 319 -2.47 12.35 22.19
CA SER A 319 -1.89 12.64 23.50
C SER A 319 -0.40 12.99 23.49
N GLY A 320 0.29 12.79 22.35
CA GLY A 320 1.73 13.00 22.24
C GLY A 320 2.57 11.97 23.02
N SER A 321 1.96 10.89 23.53
CA SER A 321 2.68 9.81 24.22
C SER A 321 3.80 9.26 23.35
N LYS A 322 4.99 9.16 23.94
CA LYS A 322 6.20 8.59 23.31
C LYS A 322 6.39 7.12 23.65
N ASP A 323 5.63 6.60 24.62
CA ASP A 323 5.77 5.22 25.06
C ASP A 323 4.93 4.31 24.16
N MET A 324 5.53 3.85 23.07
CA MET A 324 4.91 2.93 22.11
C MET A 324 5.44 1.52 22.38
N LYS A 325 4.60 0.62 22.90
CA LYS A 325 5.00 -0.77 23.17
C LYS A 325 4.30 -1.74 22.23
N TRP A 326 5.00 -2.83 21.91
CA TRP A 326 4.43 -3.94 21.15
C TRP A 326 3.18 -4.54 21.84
N ASN A 327 3.22 -4.67 23.17
CA ASN A 327 2.11 -5.24 23.92
C ASN A 327 0.83 -4.40 23.79
N ASP A 328 0.94 -3.07 23.75
CA ASP A 328 -0.21 -2.18 23.58
C ASP A 328 -0.85 -2.39 22.20
N HIS A 329 -0.03 -2.62 21.17
CA HIS A 329 -0.51 -2.99 19.84
C HIS A 329 -1.24 -4.33 19.84
N VAL A 330 -0.71 -5.34 20.55
CA VAL A 330 -1.37 -6.65 20.69
C VAL A 330 -2.73 -6.49 21.35
N ILE A 331 -2.83 -5.74 22.45
CA ILE A 331 -4.10 -5.49 23.15
C ILE A 331 -5.11 -4.78 22.22
N LYS A 332 -4.66 -3.76 21.47
CA LYS A 332 -5.51 -3.04 20.51
C LYS A 332 -5.98 -3.95 19.38
N TRP A 333 -5.10 -4.81 18.87
CA TRP A 333 -5.44 -5.83 17.88
C TRP A 333 -6.44 -6.84 18.44
N GLU A 334 -6.26 -7.35 19.65
CA GLU A 334 -7.21 -8.28 20.28
C GLU A 334 -8.60 -7.65 20.49
N LYS A 335 -8.63 -6.36 20.88
CA LYS A 335 -9.88 -5.60 20.97
C LYS A 335 -10.56 -5.42 19.61
N PHE A 336 -9.80 -5.22 18.53
CA PHE A 336 -10.35 -5.17 17.18
C PHE A 336 -10.80 -6.55 16.70
N SER A 337 -9.95 -7.56 16.85
CA SER A 337 -10.15 -8.95 16.45
C SER A 337 -11.36 -9.58 17.14
N SER A 338 -11.58 -9.30 18.42
CA SER A 338 -12.77 -9.76 19.16
C SER A 338 -14.09 -9.18 18.65
N ARG A 339 -14.04 -8.04 17.93
CA ARG A 339 -15.19 -7.41 17.29
C ARG A 339 -15.45 -7.93 15.87
N LEU A 340 -14.54 -8.71 15.29
CA LEU A 340 -14.73 -9.38 14.00
C LEU A 340 -15.64 -10.60 14.19
N ASN A 341 -16.94 -10.36 14.41
CA ASN A 341 -17.95 -11.38 14.59
C ASN A 341 -19.18 -11.16 13.68
N GLY A 342 -19.87 -12.26 13.32
CA GLY A 342 -21.10 -12.22 12.52
C GLY A 342 -20.89 -12.42 11.01
N GLN A 343 -21.98 -12.25 10.24
CA GLN A 343 -21.98 -12.41 8.77
C GLN A 343 -21.58 -11.13 8.02
N TYR A 344 -21.76 -9.96 8.66
CA TYR A 344 -21.50 -8.64 8.09
C TYR A 344 -20.64 -7.86 9.09
N CYS A 345 -19.31 -7.88 8.92
CA CYS A 345 -18.42 -7.09 9.78
C CYS A 345 -18.08 -5.76 9.11
N LEU A 346 -18.87 -4.73 9.37
CA LEU A 346 -18.47 -3.32 9.21
C LEU A 346 -19.28 -2.47 10.21
N HIS A 347 -19.03 -2.63 11.51
CA HIS A 347 -19.72 -1.84 12.54
C HIS A 347 -18.79 -1.26 13.62
N HIS A 348 -17.46 -1.32 13.49
CA HIS A 348 -16.55 -1.03 14.61
C HIS A 348 -15.26 -0.29 14.28
#